data_AF-A0A3S4J082-F1
#
_entry.id   AF-A0A3S4J082-F1
#
_cell.length_a   1.000
_cell.length_b   1.000
_cell.length_c   1.000
_cell.angle_alpha   90.00
_cell.angle_beta   90.00
_cell.angle_gamma   90.00
#
_symmetry.space_group_name_H-M   'P 1'
#
loop_
_entity.id
_entity.type
_entity.pdbx_description
1 polymer ?
#
loop_
_entity_poly.entity_id
_entity_poly.type
_entity_poly.pdbx_seq_one_letter_code
_entity_poly.pdbx_strand_id
1 'polypeptide(L)'
;MGQLDGIIRRMPQDLASKPSWRYWLARSLKQQGKPAEALPLFSQASVGHNYYALLSLEELGNSLSASASKTTPTSQDVSKLKSDPAIRRSLALLSVAEIYTKPEFRTDAQREWRWAMRGRNDMELLAAAEIARKEGFYDMAIYSAERTKEEHDFSLRYLTPYREVTQKYARQLDIDDAWVYGLIRQESRFITMARSGVGASGLMQLMPATAKWAAKKIGLTHFAVNDIDTNVQLGTWYLRYVLDNLSGNQVMATAAYNAGPGRARNWQADRALDGTIYAETIPFSETRDYVQKVMANAAYYSSTFGHANISLKNRMGIVPSR
;
A
#
# COMPACT_ATOMS: atom_id res chain seq x y z
N MET A 1 -1.33 -28.58 8.94
CA MET A 1 -1.42 -28.37 7.48
C MET A 1 -2.52 -29.21 6.84
N GLY A 2 -2.58 -30.54 7.04
CA GLY A 2 -3.69 -31.37 6.49
C GLY A 2 -5.10 -30.92 6.87
N GLN A 3 -5.29 -30.38 8.09
CA GLN A 3 -6.57 -29.78 8.50
C GLN A 3 -6.96 -28.53 7.70
N LEU A 4 -6.00 -27.70 7.27
CA LEU A 4 -6.26 -26.47 6.52
C LEU A 4 -6.75 -26.77 5.10
N ASP A 5 -6.14 -27.75 4.43
CA ASP A 5 -6.58 -28.24 3.11
C ASP A 5 -8.06 -28.68 3.16
N GLY A 6 -8.40 -29.52 4.14
CA GLY A 6 -9.78 -29.97 4.34
C GLY A 6 -10.77 -28.85 4.64
N ILE A 7 -10.37 -27.81 5.40
CA ILE A 7 -11.21 -26.64 5.66
C ILE A 7 -11.46 -25.84 4.38
N ILE A 8 -10.40 -25.52 3.63
CA ILE A 8 -10.51 -24.70 2.41
C ILE A 8 -11.39 -25.39 1.37
N ARG A 9 -11.26 -26.71 1.19
CA ARG A 9 -12.07 -27.48 0.23
C ARG A 9 -13.56 -27.54 0.58
N ARG A 10 -13.93 -27.27 1.84
CA ARG A 10 -15.32 -27.21 2.30
C ARG A 10 -15.88 -25.79 2.30
N MET A 11 -15.07 -24.78 1.99
CA MET A 11 -15.56 -23.42 1.87
C MET A 11 -16.49 -23.28 0.66
N PRO A 12 -17.48 -22.36 0.72
CA PRO A 12 -18.16 -21.86 -0.47
C PRO A 12 -17.18 -21.49 -1.59
N GLN A 13 -17.55 -21.77 -2.84
CA GLN A 13 -16.65 -21.61 -3.99
C GLN A 13 -16.18 -20.16 -4.20
N ASP A 14 -17.03 -19.18 -3.89
CA ASP A 14 -16.72 -17.76 -3.91
C ASP A 14 -15.65 -17.37 -2.88
N LEU A 15 -15.62 -18.03 -1.72
CA LEU A 15 -14.56 -17.88 -0.74
C LEU A 15 -13.30 -18.63 -1.18
N ALA A 16 -13.40 -19.91 -1.52
CA ALA A 16 -12.26 -20.75 -1.89
C ALA A 16 -11.49 -20.21 -3.12
N SER A 17 -12.17 -19.48 -4.00
CA SER A 17 -11.57 -18.86 -5.19
C SER A 17 -10.84 -17.54 -4.92
N LYS A 18 -10.93 -16.97 -3.71
CA LYS A 18 -10.19 -15.75 -3.37
C LYS A 18 -8.68 -15.99 -3.42
N PRO A 19 -7.87 -15.00 -3.86
CA PRO A 19 -6.42 -15.13 -3.94
C PRO A 19 -5.76 -15.62 -2.64
N SER A 20 -6.26 -15.18 -1.47
CA SER A 20 -5.76 -15.60 -0.16
C SER A 20 -5.87 -17.10 0.05
N TRP A 21 -7.06 -17.67 -0.14
CA TRP A 21 -7.31 -19.09 0.10
C TRP A 21 -6.66 -19.98 -0.95
N ARG A 22 -6.56 -19.53 -2.21
CA ARG A 22 -5.77 -20.22 -3.24
C ARG A 22 -4.29 -20.29 -2.86
N TYR A 23 -3.71 -19.17 -2.43
CA TYR A 23 -2.32 -19.14 -1.97
C TYR A 23 -2.10 -20.07 -0.77
N TRP A 24 -2.95 -20.00 0.25
CA TRP A 24 -2.80 -20.84 1.45
C TRP A 24 -3.01 -22.33 1.18
N LEU A 25 -3.93 -22.68 0.29
CA LEU A 25 -4.11 -24.06 -0.18
C LEU A 25 -2.86 -24.55 -0.91
N ALA A 26 -2.32 -23.76 -1.83
CA ALA A 26 -1.09 -24.08 -2.56
C ALA A 26 0.10 -24.27 -1.61
N ARG A 27 0.27 -23.36 -0.63
CA ARG A 27 1.28 -23.46 0.44
C ARG A 27 1.12 -24.74 1.26
N SER A 28 -0.12 -25.09 1.61
CA SER A 28 -0.43 -26.32 2.36
C SER A 28 -0.05 -27.58 1.56
N LEU A 29 -0.39 -27.64 0.27
CA LEU A 29 -0.06 -28.76 -0.62
C LEU A 29 1.46 -28.88 -0.84
N LYS A 30 2.16 -27.77 -1.06
CA LYS A 30 3.62 -27.74 -1.18
C LYS A 30 4.29 -28.31 0.07
N GLN A 31 3.83 -27.92 1.27
CA GLN A 31 4.36 -28.44 2.54
C GLN A 31 4.09 -29.94 2.76
N GLN A 32 3.03 -30.47 2.14
CA GLN A 32 2.69 -31.91 2.18
C GLN A 32 3.46 -32.74 1.14
N GLY A 33 4.42 -32.14 0.42
CA GLY A 33 5.17 -32.84 -0.64
C GLY A 33 4.38 -33.01 -1.94
N LYS A 34 3.36 -32.16 -2.18
CA LYS A 34 2.50 -32.19 -3.39
C LYS A 34 2.70 -30.95 -4.28
N PRO A 35 3.92 -30.67 -4.78
CA PRO A 35 4.18 -29.47 -5.57
C PRO A 35 3.40 -29.42 -6.89
N ALA A 36 3.16 -30.56 -7.53
CA ALA A 36 2.38 -30.64 -8.77
C ALA A 36 0.94 -30.15 -8.59
N GLU A 37 0.31 -30.42 -7.44
CA GLU A 37 -1.02 -29.91 -7.11
C GLU A 37 -1.00 -28.42 -6.70
N ALA A 38 0.11 -27.95 -6.14
CA ALA A 38 0.27 -26.56 -5.68
C ALA A 38 0.50 -25.57 -6.83
N LEU A 39 1.24 -25.95 -7.87
CA LEU A 39 1.64 -25.06 -8.97
C LEU A 39 0.46 -24.37 -9.69
N PRO A 40 -0.62 -25.08 -10.09
CA PRO A 40 -1.77 -24.44 -10.72
C PRO A 40 -2.45 -23.41 -9.80
N LEU A 41 -2.49 -23.68 -8.49
CA LEU A 41 -3.10 -22.77 -7.52
C LEU A 41 -2.26 -21.51 -7.32
N PHE A 42 -0.93 -21.63 -7.28
CA PHE A 42 -0.05 -20.45 -7.28
C PHE A 42 -0.22 -19.64 -8.57
N SER A 43 -0.29 -20.28 -9.74
CA SER A 43 -0.53 -19.59 -11.02
C SER A 43 -1.86 -18.83 -11.04
N GLN A 44 -2.93 -19.45 -10.54
CA GLN A 44 -4.23 -18.77 -10.42
C GLN A 44 -4.24 -17.65 -9.38
N ALA A 45 -3.44 -17.77 -8.32
CA ALA A 45 -3.33 -16.75 -7.27
C ALA A 45 -2.40 -15.60 -7.68
N SER A 46 -1.45 -15.81 -8.60
CA SER A 46 -0.49 -14.80 -9.09
C SER A 46 -1.09 -13.75 -10.02
N VAL A 47 -2.39 -13.86 -10.36
CA VAL A 47 -3.06 -12.86 -11.20
C VAL A 47 -3.31 -11.57 -10.42
N GLY A 48 -2.82 -10.45 -10.98
CA GLY A 48 -2.99 -9.11 -10.43
C GLY A 48 -1.80 -8.65 -9.59
N HIS A 49 -2.04 -7.66 -8.73
CA HIS A 49 -0.97 -6.87 -8.10
C HIS A 49 -1.14 -6.73 -6.59
N ASN A 50 -1.84 -7.68 -5.98
CA ASN A 50 -2.07 -7.70 -4.54
C ASN A 50 -1.01 -8.55 -3.83
N TYR A 51 -1.04 -8.51 -2.50
CA TYR A 51 -0.13 -9.24 -1.62
C TYR A 51 -0.01 -10.74 -1.96
N TYR A 52 -1.14 -11.42 -2.16
CA TYR A 52 -1.16 -12.86 -2.48
C TYR A 52 -0.72 -13.17 -3.90
N ALA A 53 -1.00 -12.27 -4.85
CA ALA A 53 -0.50 -12.39 -6.19
C ALA A 53 1.02 -12.34 -6.23
N LEU A 54 1.60 -11.39 -5.49
CA LEU A 54 3.04 -11.26 -5.39
C LEU A 54 3.70 -12.45 -4.69
N LEU A 55 3.15 -12.92 -3.56
CA LEU A 55 3.66 -14.12 -2.89
C LEU A 55 3.59 -15.36 -3.78
N SER A 56 2.50 -15.51 -4.56
CA SER A 56 2.33 -16.65 -5.46
C SER A 56 3.29 -16.59 -6.64
N LEU A 57 3.55 -15.38 -7.17
CA LEU A 57 4.55 -15.14 -8.20
C LEU A 57 5.95 -15.59 -7.74
N GLU A 58 6.32 -15.26 -6.50
CA GLU A 58 7.58 -15.67 -5.88
C GLU A 58 7.67 -17.19 -5.66
N GLU A 59 6.57 -17.85 -5.29
CA GLU A 59 6.54 -19.31 -5.15
C GLU A 59 6.70 -20.05 -6.50
N LEU A 60 6.40 -19.38 -7.62
CA LEU A 60 6.66 -19.85 -8.99
C LEU A 60 8.09 -19.55 -9.48
N GLY A 61 8.94 -18.93 -8.65
CA GLY A 61 10.33 -18.59 -8.99
C GLY A 61 10.48 -17.27 -9.76
N ASN A 62 9.40 -16.50 -9.91
CA ASN A 62 9.44 -15.19 -10.55
C ASN A 62 9.64 -14.09 -9.50
N SER A 63 10.35 -13.02 -9.85
CA SER A 63 10.50 -11.83 -9.01
C SER A 63 9.81 -10.63 -9.64
N LEU A 64 9.53 -9.59 -8.84
CA LEU A 64 9.22 -8.27 -9.39
C LEU A 64 10.42 -7.77 -10.19
N SER A 65 10.34 -7.88 -11.51
CA SER A 65 11.30 -7.24 -12.39
C SER A 65 11.00 -5.74 -12.44
N ALA A 66 12.04 -4.91 -12.32
CA ALA A 66 11.93 -3.46 -12.45
C ALA A 66 11.47 -3.03 -13.85
N SER A 67 11.49 -3.93 -14.84
CA SER A 67 11.03 -3.71 -16.21
C SER A 67 9.58 -4.18 -16.43
N ALA A 68 8.71 -3.93 -15.45
CA ALA A 68 7.28 -4.14 -15.66
C ALA A 68 6.82 -3.36 -16.90
N SER A 69 5.84 -3.91 -17.64
CA SER A 69 5.28 -3.27 -18.84
C SER A 69 4.97 -1.80 -18.55
N LYS A 70 5.44 -0.92 -19.42
CA LYS A 70 5.21 0.52 -19.35
C LYS A 70 4.52 0.98 -20.62
N THR A 71 3.21 1.10 -20.53
CA THR A 71 2.38 1.67 -21.57
C THR A 71 2.21 3.15 -21.29
N THR A 72 2.69 4.00 -22.21
CA THR A 72 2.66 5.46 -22.03
C THR A 72 1.62 6.07 -22.96
N PRO A 73 0.64 6.84 -22.43
CA PRO A 73 -0.33 7.55 -23.27
C PRO A 73 0.34 8.62 -24.12
N THR A 74 -0.15 8.80 -25.34
CA THR A 74 0.34 9.87 -26.21
C THR A 74 -0.13 11.23 -25.71
N SER A 75 0.57 12.30 -26.11
CA SER A 75 0.12 13.67 -25.83
C SER A 75 -1.28 13.95 -26.38
N GLN A 76 -1.68 13.28 -27.47
CA GLN A 76 -3.01 13.41 -28.05
C GLN A 76 -4.08 12.74 -27.18
N ASP A 77 -3.81 11.54 -26.63
CA ASP A 77 -4.70 10.85 -25.70
C ASP A 77 -4.96 11.70 -24.45
N VAL A 78 -3.88 12.25 -23.89
CA VAL A 78 -3.93 13.14 -22.72
C VAL A 78 -4.72 14.41 -23.04
N SER A 79 -4.46 15.06 -24.18
CA SER A 79 -5.14 16.30 -24.56
C SER A 79 -6.65 16.09 -24.78
N LYS A 80 -7.02 15.03 -25.53
CA LYS A 80 -8.40 14.63 -25.76
C LYS A 80 -9.14 14.41 -24.44
N LEU A 81 -8.54 13.64 -23.54
CA LEU A 81 -9.17 13.32 -22.28
C LEU A 81 -9.23 14.53 -21.32
N LYS A 82 -8.24 15.42 -21.34
CA LYS A 82 -8.26 16.66 -20.56
C LYS A 82 -9.41 17.60 -20.97
N SER A 83 -9.88 17.50 -22.22
CA SER A 83 -11.04 18.26 -22.72
C SER A 83 -12.40 17.71 -22.27
N ASP A 84 -12.45 16.50 -21.70
CA ASP A 84 -13.69 15.88 -21.23
C ASP A 84 -14.37 16.75 -20.16
N PRO A 85 -15.66 17.09 -20.30
CA PRO A 85 -16.35 17.97 -19.36
C PRO A 85 -16.34 17.48 -17.90
N ALA A 86 -16.40 16.16 -17.67
CA ALA A 86 -16.39 15.61 -16.32
C ALA A 86 -15.01 15.69 -15.67
N ILE A 87 -13.95 15.48 -16.46
CA ILE A 87 -12.57 15.67 -15.98
C ILE A 87 -12.31 17.14 -15.69
N ARG A 88 -12.72 18.06 -16.57
CA ARG A 88 -12.60 19.51 -16.33
C ARG A 88 -13.34 19.94 -15.06
N ARG A 89 -14.56 19.43 -14.83
CA ARG A 89 -15.32 19.72 -13.60
C ARG A 89 -14.64 19.17 -12.37
N SER A 90 -14.13 17.93 -12.42
CA SER A 90 -13.36 17.34 -11.31
C SER A 90 -12.13 18.18 -10.95
N LEU A 91 -11.33 18.58 -11.93
CA LEU A 91 -10.15 19.42 -11.71
C LEU A 91 -10.49 20.83 -11.22
N ALA A 92 -11.60 21.41 -11.67
CA ALA A 92 -12.08 22.70 -11.16
C ALA A 92 -12.47 22.58 -9.67
N LEU A 93 -13.15 21.51 -9.26
CA LEU A 93 -13.50 21.25 -7.87
C LEU A 93 -12.25 21.02 -7.00
N LEU A 94 -11.25 20.30 -7.52
CA LEU A 94 -9.96 20.14 -6.87
C LEU A 94 -9.30 21.50 -6.62
N SER A 95 -9.24 22.36 -7.65
CA SER A 95 -8.66 23.70 -7.55
C SER A 95 -9.38 24.55 -6.48
N VAL A 96 -10.71 24.52 -6.44
CA VAL A 96 -11.49 25.19 -5.37
C VAL A 96 -11.15 24.62 -3.99
N ALA A 97 -11.07 23.29 -3.87
CA ALA A 97 -10.73 22.65 -2.60
C ALA A 97 -9.37 23.09 -2.06
N GLU A 98 -8.38 23.21 -2.94
CA GLU A 98 -7.00 23.55 -2.58
C GLU A 98 -6.84 25.06 -2.32
N ILE A 99 -7.37 25.92 -3.20
CA ILE A 99 -7.27 27.39 -3.06
C ILE A 99 -7.99 27.88 -1.79
N TYR A 100 -9.20 27.36 -1.53
CA TYR A 100 -10.02 27.82 -0.41
C TYR A 100 -9.93 26.95 0.83
N THR A 101 -9.08 25.91 0.80
CA THR A 101 -8.91 24.94 1.91
C THR A 101 -10.25 24.32 2.34
N LYS A 102 -11.03 23.85 1.36
CA LYS A 102 -12.39 23.30 1.52
C LYS A 102 -12.42 21.81 1.18
N PRO A 103 -12.17 20.90 2.15
CA PRO A 103 -12.04 19.46 1.89
C PRO A 103 -13.29 18.80 1.29
N GLU A 104 -14.48 19.39 1.49
CA GLU A 104 -15.73 18.97 0.88
C GLU A 104 -15.67 18.97 -0.66
N PHE A 105 -15.08 20.01 -1.26
CA PHE A 105 -14.94 20.08 -2.72
C PHE A 105 -13.91 19.07 -3.26
N ARG A 106 -12.92 18.66 -2.46
CA ARG A 106 -12.03 17.57 -2.85
C ARG A 106 -12.80 16.25 -2.94
N THR A 107 -13.72 16.02 -2.00
CA THR A 107 -14.58 14.83 -2.01
C THR A 107 -15.47 14.79 -3.26
N ASP A 108 -16.01 15.93 -3.66
CA ASP A 108 -16.80 16.03 -4.90
C ASP A 108 -15.93 15.93 -6.15
N ALA A 109 -14.72 16.49 -6.15
CA ALA A 109 -13.74 16.29 -7.21
C ALA A 109 -13.44 14.79 -7.43
N GLN A 110 -13.21 14.04 -6.34
CA GLN A 110 -13.01 12.60 -6.41
C GLN A 110 -14.24 11.87 -6.94
N ARG A 111 -15.45 12.28 -6.55
CA ARG A 111 -16.70 11.67 -7.03
C ARG A 111 -16.87 11.85 -8.54
N GLU A 112 -16.66 13.07 -9.03
CA GLU A 112 -16.69 13.39 -10.46
C GLU A 112 -15.63 12.62 -11.23
N TRP A 113 -14.39 12.54 -10.70
CA TRP A 113 -13.31 11.76 -11.31
C TRP A 113 -13.69 10.28 -11.44
N ARG A 114 -14.12 9.67 -10.33
CA ARG A 114 -14.49 8.24 -10.30
C ARG A 114 -15.65 7.94 -11.25
N TRP A 115 -16.59 8.87 -11.41
CA TRP A 115 -17.67 8.76 -12.38
C TRP A 115 -17.15 8.81 -13.82
N ALA A 116 -16.26 9.76 -14.13
CA ALA A 116 -15.66 9.91 -15.46
C ALA A 116 -14.82 8.69 -15.91
N MET A 117 -14.29 7.92 -14.96
CA MET A 117 -13.49 6.70 -15.21
C MET A 117 -14.33 5.44 -15.48
N ARG A 118 -15.65 5.50 -15.36
CA ARG A 118 -16.52 4.33 -15.64
C ARG A 118 -16.50 4.01 -17.14
N GLY A 119 -16.31 2.73 -17.47
CA GLY A 119 -16.31 2.25 -18.86
C GLY A 119 -15.09 2.64 -19.69
N ARG A 120 -14.11 3.37 -19.13
CA ARG A 120 -12.86 3.73 -19.81
C ARG A 120 -11.99 2.51 -20.06
N ASN A 121 -11.32 2.49 -21.21
CA ASN A 121 -10.30 1.49 -21.52
C ASN A 121 -8.96 1.81 -20.84
N ASP A 122 -8.00 0.89 -20.90
CA ASP A 122 -6.72 1.06 -20.21
C ASP A 122 -5.94 2.29 -20.67
N MET A 123 -5.95 2.60 -21.98
CA MET A 123 -5.26 3.79 -22.48
C MET A 123 -5.87 5.09 -21.96
N GLU A 124 -7.20 5.17 -21.90
CA GLU A 124 -7.89 6.32 -21.31
C GLU A 124 -7.63 6.41 -19.79
N LEU A 125 -7.58 5.29 -19.08
CA LEU A 125 -7.25 5.25 -17.66
C LEU A 125 -5.82 5.73 -17.39
N LEU A 126 -4.85 5.32 -18.22
CA LEU A 126 -3.46 5.78 -18.13
C LEU A 126 -3.32 7.26 -18.48
N ALA A 127 -4.01 7.74 -19.52
CA ALA A 127 -4.08 9.16 -19.85
C ALA A 127 -4.69 9.98 -18.69
N ALA A 128 -5.76 9.48 -18.07
CA ALA A 128 -6.36 10.12 -16.90
C ALA A 128 -5.38 10.16 -15.72
N ALA A 129 -4.69 9.04 -15.46
CA ALA A 129 -3.71 8.96 -14.40
C ALA A 129 -2.58 9.97 -14.58
N GLU A 130 -2.08 10.14 -15.81
CA GLU A 130 -1.05 11.14 -16.12
C GLU A 130 -1.58 12.59 -15.96
N ILE A 131 -2.83 12.87 -16.33
CA ILE A 131 -3.47 14.16 -16.06
C ILE A 131 -3.50 14.42 -14.55
N ALA A 132 -4.06 13.50 -13.77
CA ALA A 132 -4.17 13.66 -12.32
C ALA A 132 -2.80 13.80 -11.66
N ARG A 133 -1.78 13.07 -12.12
CA ARG A 133 -0.41 13.19 -11.59
C ARG A 133 0.15 14.60 -11.82
N LYS A 134 -0.02 15.17 -13.01
CA LYS A 134 0.45 16.53 -13.34
C LYS A 134 -0.26 17.61 -12.54
N GLU A 135 -1.54 17.41 -12.23
CA GLU A 135 -2.38 18.34 -11.47
C GLU A 135 -2.25 18.14 -9.94
N GLY A 136 -1.37 17.25 -9.47
CA GLY A 136 -1.22 16.96 -8.03
C GLY A 136 -2.36 16.15 -7.41
N PHE A 137 -3.30 15.65 -8.21
CA PHE A 137 -4.42 14.81 -7.78
C PHE A 137 -4.00 13.33 -7.59
N TYR A 138 -2.96 13.10 -6.79
CA TYR A 138 -2.24 11.82 -6.73
C TYR A 138 -3.10 10.60 -6.39
N ASP A 139 -4.09 10.74 -5.51
CA ASP A 139 -5.01 9.65 -5.19
C ASP A 139 -5.87 9.23 -6.38
N MET A 140 -6.26 10.18 -7.22
CA MET A 140 -7.01 9.90 -8.46
C MET A 140 -6.13 9.39 -9.58
N ALA A 141 -4.85 9.78 -9.62
CA ALA A 141 -3.87 9.18 -10.50
C ALA A 141 -3.68 7.70 -10.20
N ILE A 142 -3.45 7.35 -8.93
CA ILE A 142 -3.34 5.96 -8.48
C ILE A 142 -4.64 5.21 -8.75
N TYR A 143 -5.80 5.80 -8.43
CA TYR A 143 -7.10 5.17 -8.67
C TYR A 143 -7.30 4.80 -10.15
N SER A 144 -6.98 5.69 -11.07
CA SER A 144 -7.11 5.41 -12.51
C SER A 144 -6.14 4.34 -12.97
N ALA A 145 -4.87 4.43 -12.57
CA ALA A 145 -3.84 3.46 -12.95
C ALA A 145 -4.05 2.07 -12.31
N GLU A 146 -4.65 1.97 -11.11
CA GLU A 146 -4.95 0.69 -10.47
C GLU A 146 -6.02 -0.11 -11.23
N ARG A 147 -6.89 0.56 -12.00
CA ARG A 147 -8.05 -0.03 -12.70
C ARG A 147 -7.75 -0.61 -14.07
N THR A 148 -6.56 -0.39 -14.61
CA THR A 148 -6.14 -0.98 -15.88
C THR A 148 -6.10 -2.51 -15.77
N LYS A 149 -6.38 -3.22 -16.87
CA LYS A 149 -6.46 -4.69 -16.87
C LYS A 149 -5.26 -5.36 -17.52
N GLU A 150 -4.87 -4.89 -18.69
CA GLU A 150 -3.83 -5.50 -19.53
C GLU A 150 -2.63 -4.55 -19.70
N GLU A 151 -2.91 -3.27 -19.98
CA GLU A 151 -1.88 -2.25 -20.19
C GLU A 151 -1.55 -1.54 -18.88
N HIS A 152 -0.28 -1.42 -18.52
CA HIS A 152 0.11 -0.92 -17.20
C HIS A 152 1.19 0.16 -17.30
N ASP A 153 1.15 1.12 -16.38
CA ASP A 153 2.30 1.96 -16.04
C ASP A 153 2.48 1.94 -14.53
N PHE A 154 3.46 1.18 -14.06
CA PHE A 154 3.73 1.05 -12.62
C PHE A 154 4.23 2.35 -11.99
N SER A 155 4.82 3.27 -12.78
CA SER A 155 5.19 4.58 -12.28
C SER A 155 3.98 5.43 -11.90
N LEU A 156 2.80 5.18 -12.51
CA LEU A 156 1.53 5.82 -12.15
C LEU A 156 0.77 5.08 -11.04
N ARG A 157 0.96 3.76 -10.90
CA ARG A 157 0.34 2.95 -9.82
C ARG A 157 1.05 3.13 -8.47
N TYR A 158 2.36 3.38 -8.52
CA TYR A 158 3.25 3.58 -7.39
C TYR A 158 3.97 4.93 -7.51
N LEU A 159 3.18 6.01 -7.47
CA LEU A 159 3.70 7.38 -7.50
C LEU A 159 4.66 7.66 -6.34
N THR A 160 5.60 8.57 -6.57
CA THR A 160 6.69 8.92 -5.64
C THR A 160 6.74 10.42 -5.32
N PRO A 161 5.61 11.11 -5.01
CA PRO A 161 5.65 12.53 -4.65
C PRO A 161 6.39 12.72 -3.32
N TYR A 162 6.90 13.92 -3.08
CA TYR A 162 7.59 14.29 -1.84
C TYR A 162 8.84 13.45 -1.52
N ARG A 163 9.54 12.99 -2.57
CA ARG A 163 10.69 12.08 -2.43
C ARG A 163 11.84 12.63 -1.64
N GLU A 164 12.16 13.91 -1.82
CA GLU A 164 13.25 14.55 -1.08
C GLU A 164 13.01 14.50 0.43
N VAL A 165 11.80 14.86 0.88
CA VAL A 165 11.41 14.85 2.30
C VAL A 165 11.36 13.42 2.84
N THR A 166 10.74 12.49 2.12
CA THR A 166 10.62 11.09 2.54
C THR A 166 11.99 10.43 2.65
N GLN A 167 12.87 10.61 1.66
CA GLN A 167 14.22 10.05 1.68
C GLN A 167 15.12 10.67 2.74
N LYS A 168 15.00 11.99 2.99
CA LYS A 168 15.72 12.67 4.07
C LYS A 168 15.46 11.98 5.40
N TYR A 169 14.20 11.84 5.79
CA TYR A 169 13.86 11.27 7.10
C TYR A 169 14.06 9.75 7.18
N ALA A 170 13.82 9.04 6.07
CA ALA A 170 14.11 7.60 6.01
C ALA A 170 15.60 7.31 6.25
N ARG A 171 16.49 8.05 5.58
CA ARG A 171 17.95 7.92 5.77
C ARG A 171 18.41 8.33 7.16
N GLN A 172 17.88 9.43 7.71
CA GLN A 172 18.25 9.89 9.06
C GLN A 172 17.92 8.87 10.15
N LEU A 173 16.86 8.09 9.96
CA LEU A 173 16.38 7.10 10.93
C LEU A 173 16.77 5.66 10.58
N ASP A 174 17.56 5.47 9.52
CA ASP A 174 17.96 4.15 9.02
C ASP A 174 16.75 3.21 8.84
N ILE A 175 15.73 3.71 8.14
CA ILE A 175 14.55 2.94 7.74
C ILE A 175 14.46 2.90 6.21
N ASP A 176 13.94 1.79 5.68
CA ASP A 176 13.75 1.60 4.24
C ASP A 176 12.71 2.59 3.69
N ASP A 177 13.11 3.47 2.76
CA ASP A 177 12.22 4.45 2.15
C ASP A 177 11.12 3.79 1.29
N ALA A 178 11.34 2.60 0.74
CA ALA A 178 10.28 1.86 0.06
C ALA A 178 9.16 1.44 1.03
N TRP A 179 9.52 1.09 2.27
CA TRP A 179 8.54 0.77 3.32
C TRP A 179 7.77 2.01 3.77
N VAL A 180 8.44 3.16 3.93
CA VAL A 180 7.79 4.44 4.23
C VAL A 180 6.79 4.83 3.14
N TYR A 181 7.18 4.72 1.87
CA TYR A 181 6.29 4.96 0.73
C TYR A 181 5.11 3.98 0.69
N GLY A 182 5.36 2.70 0.96
CA GLY A 182 4.31 1.68 1.03
C GLY A 182 3.26 1.99 2.09
N LEU A 183 3.69 2.55 3.22
CA LEU A 183 2.84 3.04 4.30
C LEU A 183 2.07 4.30 3.89
N ILE A 184 2.73 5.35 3.42
CA ILE A 184 2.07 6.60 2.97
C ILE A 184 0.99 6.32 1.91
N ARG A 185 1.30 5.46 0.94
CA ARG A 185 0.35 5.04 -0.10
C ARG A 185 -0.91 4.42 0.51
N GLN A 186 -0.76 3.60 1.54
CA GLN A 186 -1.88 2.95 2.21
C GLN A 186 -2.65 3.92 3.12
N GLU A 187 -1.95 4.81 3.81
CA GLU A 187 -2.55 5.75 4.77
C GLU A 187 -3.34 6.87 4.10
N SER A 188 -2.75 7.55 3.12
CA SER A 188 -3.31 8.79 2.58
C SER A 188 -3.48 8.79 1.08
N ARG A 189 -2.93 7.80 0.36
CA ARG A 189 -2.76 7.87 -1.10
C ARG A 189 -2.10 9.19 -1.53
N PHE A 190 -1.17 9.70 -0.71
CA PHE A 190 -0.44 10.96 -0.88
C PHE A 190 -1.27 12.24 -0.77
N ILE A 191 -2.45 12.19 -0.14
CA ILE A 191 -3.24 13.37 0.18
C ILE A 191 -2.66 14.04 1.45
N THR A 192 -2.03 15.21 1.29
CA THR A 192 -1.36 15.93 2.38
C THR A 192 -2.31 16.40 3.48
N MET A 193 -3.55 16.74 3.11
CA MET A 193 -4.60 17.20 4.03
C MET A 193 -5.56 16.07 4.45
N ALA A 194 -5.16 14.81 4.29
CA ALA A 194 -5.99 13.66 4.66
C ALA A 194 -6.37 13.70 6.14
N ARG A 195 -7.66 13.50 6.43
CA ARG A 195 -8.17 13.37 7.79
C ARG A 195 -9.14 12.21 7.90
N SER A 196 -8.85 11.24 8.78
CA SER A 196 -9.77 10.13 9.03
C SER A 196 -10.94 10.55 9.92
N GLY A 197 -12.02 9.75 9.93
CA GLY A 197 -13.16 9.97 10.81
C GLY A 197 -12.83 9.93 12.31
N VAL A 198 -11.73 9.26 12.68
CA VAL A 198 -11.21 9.19 14.07
C VAL A 198 -10.12 10.21 14.35
N GLY A 199 -9.77 11.08 13.38
CA GLY A 199 -8.88 12.22 13.57
C GLY A 199 -7.42 12.01 13.18
N ALA A 200 -7.06 10.86 12.59
CA ALA A 200 -5.73 10.66 12.02
C ALA A 200 -5.48 11.67 10.88
N SER A 201 -4.26 12.22 10.79
CA SER A 201 -3.99 13.42 9.99
C SER A 201 -2.72 13.31 9.12
N GLY A 202 -2.79 13.85 7.91
CA GLY A 202 -1.67 14.01 6.97
C GLY A 202 -1.27 12.75 6.21
N LEU A 203 -0.11 12.83 5.53
CA LEU A 203 0.43 11.79 4.64
C LEU A 203 0.58 10.42 5.30
N MET A 204 1.03 10.40 6.56
CA MET A 204 1.28 9.21 7.35
C MET A 204 0.19 8.96 8.41
N GLN A 205 -0.96 9.64 8.30
CA GLN A 205 -2.15 9.47 9.15
C GLN A 205 -1.83 9.35 10.65
N LEU A 206 -1.18 10.37 11.19
CA LEU A 206 -0.84 10.39 12.61
C LEU A 206 -2.07 10.72 13.46
N MET A 207 -2.34 9.91 14.47
CA MET A 207 -3.30 10.25 15.53
C MET A 207 -2.79 11.47 16.30
N PRO A 208 -3.67 12.39 16.75
CA PRO A 208 -3.24 13.61 17.45
C PRO A 208 -2.39 13.33 18.69
N ALA A 209 -2.75 12.30 19.47
CA ALA A 209 -1.98 11.88 20.64
C ALA A 209 -0.57 11.37 20.26
N THR A 210 -0.47 10.57 19.20
CA THR A 210 0.80 10.06 18.68
C THR A 210 1.67 11.19 18.14
N ALA A 211 1.11 12.12 17.36
CA ALA A 211 1.83 13.28 16.84
C ALA A 211 2.40 14.15 17.97
N LYS A 212 1.58 14.48 18.99
CA LYS A 212 2.03 15.24 20.16
C LYS A 212 3.12 14.53 20.94
N TRP A 213 2.99 13.21 21.11
CA TRP A 213 3.98 12.41 21.81
C TRP A 213 5.31 12.34 21.04
N ALA A 214 5.27 12.08 19.73
CA ALA A 214 6.44 12.09 18.87
C ALA A 214 7.12 13.46 18.83
N ALA A 215 6.35 14.54 18.68
CA ALA A 215 6.86 15.91 18.69
C ALA A 215 7.61 16.23 19.98
N LYS A 216 7.02 15.87 21.14
CA LYS A 216 7.71 16.01 22.44
C LYS A 216 9.02 15.22 22.50
N LYS A 217 9.06 14.02 21.92
CA LYS A 217 10.25 13.15 21.94
C LYS A 217 11.38 13.68 21.06
N ILE A 218 11.06 14.38 19.97
CA ILE A 218 12.05 15.00 19.08
C ILE A 218 12.30 16.48 19.35
N GLY A 219 11.70 17.06 20.40
CA GLY A 219 11.90 18.45 20.79
C GLY A 219 11.16 19.49 19.95
N LEU A 220 10.09 19.09 19.24
CA LEU A 220 9.28 19.97 18.42
C LEU A 220 8.12 20.57 19.24
N THR A 221 8.15 21.88 19.50
CA THR A 221 7.19 22.58 20.38
C THR A 221 5.98 23.13 19.63
N HIS A 222 6.21 23.78 18.49
CA HIS A 222 5.17 24.32 17.62
C HIS A 222 5.23 23.62 16.26
N PHE A 223 4.13 22.97 15.86
CA PHE A 223 4.10 22.23 14.62
C PHE A 223 2.69 22.16 14.02
N ALA A 224 2.63 22.06 12.70
CA ALA A 224 1.41 21.81 11.96
C ALA A 224 1.44 20.37 11.44
N VAL A 225 0.62 19.49 12.02
CA VAL A 225 0.65 18.04 11.70
C VAL A 225 0.37 17.73 10.23
N ASN A 226 -0.27 18.63 9.49
CA ASN A 226 -0.57 18.47 8.06
C ASN A 226 0.50 19.07 7.14
N ASP A 227 1.48 19.79 7.69
CA ASP A 227 2.66 20.19 6.91
C ASP A 227 3.43 18.93 6.48
N ILE A 228 3.88 18.90 5.23
CA ILE A 228 4.48 17.70 4.61
C ILE A 228 5.74 17.28 5.35
N ASP A 229 6.66 18.23 5.60
CA ASP A 229 7.93 17.94 6.26
C ASP A 229 7.70 17.48 7.71
N THR A 230 6.84 18.20 8.44
CA THR A 230 6.44 17.86 9.81
C THR A 230 5.78 16.47 9.89
N ASN A 231 4.80 16.17 9.03
CA ASN A 231 4.05 14.91 9.09
C ASN A 231 4.96 13.72 8.81
N VAL A 232 5.82 13.84 7.79
CA VAL A 232 6.77 12.78 7.43
C VAL A 232 7.83 12.62 8.52
N GLN A 233 8.34 13.71 9.10
CA GLN A 233 9.29 13.65 10.22
C GLN A 233 8.70 12.88 11.41
N LEU A 234 7.51 13.26 11.85
CA LEU A 234 6.85 12.63 12.99
C LEU A 234 6.46 11.18 12.70
N GLY A 235 5.99 10.90 11.49
CA GLY A 235 5.53 9.57 11.09
C GLY A 235 6.68 8.58 10.93
N THR A 236 7.76 8.98 10.27
CA THR A 236 8.97 8.15 10.17
C THR A 236 9.63 7.93 11.52
N TRP A 237 9.67 8.95 12.39
CA TRP A 237 10.15 8.78 13.76
C TRP A 237 9.29 7.79 14.54
N TYR A 238 7.97 7.87 14.44
CA TYR A 238 7.07 6.91 15.10
C TYR A 238 7.26 5.48 14.53
N LEU A 239 7.42 5.36 13.21
CA LEU A 239 7.69 4.09 12.54
C LEU A 239 9.00 3.46 13.03
N ARG A 240 10.06 4.26 13.15
CA ARG A 240 11.33 3.81 13.73
C ARG A 240 11.17 3.39 15.19
N TYR A 241 10.46 4.18 16.00
CA TYR A 241 10.19 3.83 17.39
C TYR A 241 9.49 2.48 17.51
N VAL A 242 8.42 2.20 16.75
CA VAL A 242 7.74 0.90 16.83
C VAL A 242 8.60 -0.24 16.28
N LEU A 243 9.47 0.02 15.31
CA LEU A 243 10.44 -0.95 14.80
C LEU A 243 11.42 -1.39 15.89
N ASP A 244 12.04 -0.44 16.57
CA ASP A 244 13.01 -0.70 17.63
C ASP A 244 12.37 -1.44 18.82
N ASN A 245 11.12 -1.12 19.15
CA ASN A 245 10.39 -1.75 20.26
C ASN A 245 9.81 -3.15 19.96
N LEU A 246 9.95 -3.61 18.71
CA LEU A 246 9.42 -4.89 18.22
C LEU A 246 10.52 -5.69 17.51
N SER A 247 11.72 -5.67 18.09
CA SER A 247 12.87 -6.49 17.70
C SER A 247 13.32 -6.29 16.25
N GLY A 248 13.11 -5.09 15.68
CA GLY A 248 13.45 -4.80 14.29
C GLY A 248 12.54 -5.48 13.26
N ASN A 249 11.41 -6.07 13.67
CA ASN A 249 10.52 -6.78 12.75
C ASN A 249 9.55 -5.81 12.04
N GLN A 250 9.74 -5.59 10.74
CA GLN A 250 8.92 -4.66 9.94
C GLN A 250 7.43 -5.05 9.89
N VAL A 251 7.10 -6.34 9.89
CA VAL A 251 5.69 -6.81 9.86
C VAL A 251 4.98 -6.41 11.15
N MET A 252 5.61 -6.65 12.29
CA MET A 252 5.11 -6.25 13.60
C MET A 252 5.04 -4.73 13.75
N ALA A 253 6.07 -4.02 13.30
CA ALA A 253 6.10 -2.56 13.31
C ALA A 253 4.96 -1.96 12.47
N THR A 254 4.67 -2.55 11.30
CA THR A 254 3.54 -2.15 10.45
C THR A 254 2.20 -2.40 11.17
N ALA A 255 2.04 -3.56 11.81
CA ALA A 255 0.84 -3.85 12.61
C ALA A 255 0.71 -2.86 13.79
N ALA A 256 1.81 -2.52 14.44
CA ALA A 256 1.86 -1.60 15.57
C ALA A 256 1.58 -0.14 15.17
N TYR A 257 1.96 0.26 13.97
CA TYR A 257 1.67 1.59 13.46
C TYR A 257 0.14 1.82 13.39
N ASN A 258 -0.60 0.84 12.88
CA ASN A 258 -2.05 0.90 12.74
C ASN A 258 -2.81 0.58 14.04
N ALA A 259 -2.42 -0.46 14.78
CA ALA A 259 -3.19 -0.97 15.91
C ALA A 259 -2.60 -0.68 17.30
N GLY A 260 -1.38 -0.13 17.34
CA GLY A 260 -0.60 0.10 18.55
C GLY A 260 0.37 -1.06 18.88
N PRO A 261 1.55 -0.76 19.47
CA PRO A 261 2.60 -1.75 19.71
C PRO A 261 2.22 -2.86 20.69
N GLY A 262 1.38 -2.55 21.69
CA GLY A 262 0.87 -3.55 22.62
C GLY A 262 0.05 -4.65 21.93
N ARG A 263 -0.79 -4.28 20.95
CA ARG A 263 -1.58 -5.25 20.18
C ARG A 263 -0.70 -6.10 19.27
N ALA A 264 0.22 -5.48 18.54
CA ALA A 264 1.15 -6.20 17.68
C ALA A 264 1.95 -7.25 18.46
N ARG A 265 2.45 -6.91 19.66
CA ARG A 265 3.13 -7.87 20.55
C ARG A 265 2.20 -8.98 21.03
N ASN A 266 0.96 -8.64 21.38
CA ASN A 266 -0.03 -9.63 21.83
C ASN A 266 -0.49 -10.60 20.72
N TRP A 267 -0.23 -10.29 19.45
CA TRP A 267 -0.54 -11.19 18.33
C TRP A 267 0.61 -12.13 17.96
N GLN A 268 1.77 -12.02 18.62
CA GLN A 268 2.81 -13.05 18.54
C GLN A 268 2.34 -14.35 19.19
N ALA A 269 2.90 -15.47 18.72
CA ALA A 269 2.77 -16.77 19.37
C ALA A 269 3.95 -17.06 20.29
N ASP A 270 3.86 -18.15 21.07
CA ASP A 270 4.94 -18.64 21.94
C ASP A 270 6.10 -19.27 21.14
N ARG A 271 5.97 -19.34 19.82
CA ARG A 271 7.00 -19.77 18.88
C ARG A 271 7.13 -18.76 17.75
N ALA A 272 8.29 -18.75 17.10
CA ALA A 272 8.50 -17.97 15.89
C ALA A 272 7.46 -18.32 14.81
N LEU A 273 6.98 -17.30 14.10
CA LEU A 273 5.99 -17.42 13.03
C LEU A 273 6.56 -16.87 11.73
N ASP A 274 6.26 -17.54 10.62
CA ASP A 274 6.38 -16.92 9.30
C ASP A 274 5.56 -15.62 9.28
N GLY A 275 6.16 -14.51 8.86
CA GLY A 275 5.50 -13.20 8.87
C GLY A 275 4.24 -13.16 8.02
N THR A 276 4.15 -14.00 6.97
CA THR A 276 2.93 -14.16 6.18
C THR A 276 1.79 -14.78 6.99
N ILE A 277 2.12 -15.71 7.89
CA ILE A 277 1.15 -16.34 8.80
C ILE A 277 0.74 -15.33 9.87
N TYR A 278 1.70 -14.65 10.51
CA TYR A 278 1.39 -13.61 11.50
C TYR A 278 0.41 -12.60 10.92
N ALA A 279 0.69 -12.04 9.74
CA ALA A 279 -0.15 -11.06 9.07
C ALA A 279 -1.57 -11.58 8.81
N GLU A 280 -1.73 -12.81 8.31
CA GLU A 280 -3.06 -13.40 8.04
C GLU A 280 -3.85 -13.72 9.32
N THR A 281 -3.16 -14.00 10.41
CA THR A 281 -3.78 -14.32 11.71
C THR A 281 -4.03 -13.12 12.60
N ILE A 282 -3.72 -11.89 12.15
CA ILE A 282 -4.08 -10.66 12.88
C ILE A 282 -5.61 -10.64 13.09
N PRO A 283 -6.10 -10.57 14.34
CA PRO A 283 -7.54 -10.64 14.64
C PRO A 283 -8.35 -9.48 14.05
N PHE A 284 -7.75 -8.30 13.94
CA PHE A 284 -8.41 -7.12 13.40
C PHE A 284 -8.32 -7.14 11.89
N SER A 285 -9.45 -7.30 11.21
CA SER A 285 -9.51 -7.36 9.74
C SER A 285 -8.89 -6.14 9.08
N GLU A 286 -9.15 -4.94 9.62
CA GLU A 286 -8.56 -3.69 9.14
C GLU A 286 -7.02 -3.74 9.19
N THR A 287 -6.44 -4.13 10.34
CA THR A 287 -4.99 -4.20 10.51
C THR A 287 -4.36 -5.31 9.70
N ARG A 288 -5.04 -6.46 9.55
CA ARG A 288 -4.61 -7.56 8.67
C ARG A 288 -4.47 -7.07 7.23
N ASP A 289 -5.52 -6.47 6.69
CA ASP A 289 -5.54 -5.93 5.33
C ASP A 289 -4.49 -4.82 5.16
N TYR A 290 -4.34 -3.97 6.18
CA TYR A 290 -3.36 -2.90 6.22
C TYR A 290 -1.92 -3.44 6.08
N VAL A 291 -1.52 -4.40 6.93
CA VAL A 291 -0.17 -4.98 6.90
C VAL A 291 0.12 -5.60 5.54
N GLN A 292 -0.80 -6.39 5.01
CA GLN A 292 -0.64 -7.03 3.70
C GLN A 292 -0.45 -5.99 2.58
N LYS A 293 -1.25 -4.92 2.57
CA LYS A 293 -1.16 -3.85 1.57
C LYS A 293 0.14 -3.05 1.70
N VAL A 294 0.53 -2.65 2.92
CA VAL A 294 1.77 -1.89 3.14
C VAL A 294 2.98 -2.68 2.69
N MET A 295 3.07 -3.96 3.06
CA MET A 295 4.22 -4.79 2.71
C MET A 295 4.29 -5.10 1.21
N ALA A 296 3.14 -5.33 0.56
CA ALA A 296 3.07 -5.46 -0.89
C ALA A 296 3.48 -4.15 -1.60
N ASN A 297 2.96 -3.00 -1.15
CA ASN A 297 3.36 -1.70 -1.70
C ASN A 297 4.87 -1.47 -1.55
N ALA A 298 5.45 -1.81 -0.39
CA ALA A 298 6.88 -1.66 -0.14
C ALA A 298 7.73 -2.49 -1.11
N ALA A 299 7.30 -3.70 -1.47
CA ALA A 299 7.98 -4.51 -2.48
C ALA A 299 7.94 -3.85 -3.87
N TYR A 300 6.80 -3.29 -4.29
CA TYR A 300 6.70 -2.55 -5.55
C TYR A 300 7.53 -1.26 -5.56
N TYR A 301 7.58 -0.53 -4.43
CA TYR A 301 8.45 0.64 -4.31
C TYR A 301 9.93 0.28 -4.33
N SER A 302 10.32 -0.86 -3.72
CA SER A 302 11.72 -1.33 -3.75
C SER A 302 12.19 -1.57 -5.17
N SER A 303 11.34 -2.22 -5.99
CA SER A 303 11.59 -2.44 -7.41
C SER A 303 11.66 -1.11 -8.18
N THR A 304 10.75 -0.19 -7.91
CA THR A 304 10.70 1.15 -8.55
C THR A 304 11.93 2.01 -8.21
N PHE A 305 12.46 1.92 -7.00
CA PHE A 305 13.65 2.66 -6.57
C PHE A 305 14.97 2.01 -6.98
N GLY A 306 14.92 0.84 -7.60
CA GLY A 306 16.12 0.10 -7.98
C GLY A 306 16.93 -0.37 -6.77
N HIS A 307 16.29 -0.56 -5.62
CA HIS A 307 16.93 -1.22 -4.47
C HIS A 307 17.27 -2.66 -4.87
N ALA A 308 18.22 -3.29 -4.15
CA ALA A 308 18.36 -4.73 -4.24
C ALA A 308 16.96 -5.35 -4.08
N ASN A 309 16.53 -6.20 -5.02
CA ASN A 309 15.17 -6.73 -5.06
C ASN A 309 14.88 -7.55 -3.79
N ILE A 310 14.41 -6.88 -2.73
CA ILE A 310 13.93 -7.52 -1.51
C ILE A 310 12.55 -8.08 -1.86
N SER A 311 12.49 -9.40 -2.02
CA SER A 311 11.23 -10.11 -2.25
C SER A 311 10.24 -9.84 -1.10
N LEU A 312 8.94 -9.87 -1.40
CA LEU A 312 7.90 -9.74 -0.38
C LEU A 312 8.07 -10.82 0.69
N LYS A 313 8.34 -12.08 0.31
CA LYS A 313 8.55 -13.16 1.27
C LYS A 313 9.72 -12.88 2.23
N ASN A 314 10.84 -12.35 1.72
CA ASN A 314 11.98 -11.98 2.57
C ASN A 314 11.63 -10.81 3.48
N ARG A 315 10.87 -9.83 2.98
CA ARG A 315 10.39 -8.69 3.77
C ARG A 315 9.44 -9.12 4.88
N MET A 316 8.58 -10.11 4.62
CA MET A 316 7.71 -10.68 5.63
C MET A 316 8.51 -11.43 6.70
N GLY A 317 9.58 -12.14 6.30
CA GLY A 317 10.57 -12.72 7.20
C GLY A 317 9.94 -13.62 8.29
N ILE A 318 10.58 -13.63 9.46
CA ILE A 318 10.12 -14.38 10.63
C ILE A 318 9.78 -13.40 11.75
N VAL A 319 8.56 -13.49 12.25
CA VAL A 319 8.11 -12.83 13.48
C VAL A 319 8.62 -13.65 14.67
N PRO A 320 9.36 -13.06 15.63
CA PRO A 320 9.89 -13.79 16.77
C PRO A 320 8.79 -14.28 17.70
N SER A 321 9.12 -15.25 18.56
CA SER A 321 8.25 -15.61 19.69
C SER A 321 8.09 -14.44 20.67
N ARG A 322 7.03 -14.48 21.47
CA ARG A 322 6.78 -13.51 22.54
C ARG A 322 7.90 -13.51 23.59
#